data_AF-A0A7Y7DGQ3-F1
#
_entry.id   AF-A0A7Y7DGQ3-F1
#
_cell.length_a   1.000
_cell.length_b   1.000
_cell.length_c   1.000
_cell.angle_alpha   90.00
_cell.angle_beta   90.00
_cell.angle_gamma   90.00
#
_symmetry.space_group_name_H-M   'P 1'
#
loop_
_entity.id
_entity.type
_entity.pdbx_description
1 polymer ?
#
loop_
_entity_poly.entity_id
_entity_poly.type
_entity_poly.pdbx_seq_one_letter_code
_entity_poly.pdbx_strand_id
1 'polypeptide(L)' 'MKGKQILAIGIGIALGTSLGVTFGVVFDNIAIGISIGSGIGTTIGVALALINFGEKQEFKEKRNERI' A
#
# COMPACT_ATOMS: atom_id res chain seq x y z
N MET A 1 9.70 16.89 2.78
CA MET A 1 8.65 15.88 3.03
C MET A 1 8.91 15.21 4.36
N LYS A 2 7.90 15.06 5.24
CA LYS A 2 8.11 14.38 6.53
C LYS A 2 8.27 12.88 6.26
N GLY A 3 9.26 12.21 6.86
CA GLY A 3 9.57 10.79 6.58
C GLY A 3 8.38 9.83 6.71
N LYS A 4 7.41 10.17 7.56
CA LYS A 4 6.15 9.42 7.73
C LYS A 4 5.27 9.37 6.46
N GLN A 5 5.29 10.41 5.63
CA GLN A 5 4.54 10.40 4.35
C GLN A 5 5.16 9.42 3.35
N ILE A 6 6.48 9.42 3.28
CA ILE A 6 7.24 8.55 2.38
C ILE A 6 6.99 7.09 2.77
N LEU A 7 6.95 6.79 4.06
CA LEU A 7 6.59 5.46 4.56
C LEU A 7 5.14 5.08 4.21
N ALA A 8 4.16 5.97 4.40
CA ALA A 8 2.76 5.69 4.05
C ALA A 8 2.57 5.43 2.55
N ILE A 9 3.24 6.21 1.69
CA ILE A 9 3.22 6.01 0.24
C ILE A 9 3.90 4.68 -0.11
N GLY A 10 5.07 4.41 0.46
CA GLY A 10 5.81 3.17 0.23
C GLY A 10 5.02 1.91 0.62
N ILE A 11 4.34 1.94 1.77
CA ILE A 11 3.48 0.85 2.22
C ILE A 11 2.31 0.65 1.26
N GLY A 12 1.64 1.73 0.84
CA GLY A 12 0.53 1.65 -0.11
C GLY A 12 0.95 1.00 -1.44
N ILE A 13 2.09 1.43 -2.00
CA ILE A 13 2.63 0.87 -3.24
C ILE A 13 3.01 -0.60 -3.08
N ALA A 14 3.68 -0.98 -1.97
CA ALA A 14 4.08 -2.36 -1.72
C ALA A 14 2.87 -3.30 -1.59
N LEU A 15 1.82 -2.86 -0.89
CA LEU A 15 0.58 -3.63 -0.75
C LEU A 15 -0.17 -3.73 -2.09
N GLY A 16 -0.34 -2.63 -2.81
CA GLY A 16 -1.02 -2.65 -4.10
C GLY A 16 -0.29 -3.48 -5.15
N THR A 17 1.05 -3.39 -5.21
CA THR A 17 1.85 -4.14 -6.18
C THR A 17 1.85 -5.63 -5.88
N SER A 18 1.99 -6.04 -4.61
CA SER A 18 1.94 -7.46 -4.24
C SER A 18 0.59 -8.09 -4.58
N LEU A 19 -0.52 -7.44 -4.21
CA LEU A 19 -1.86 -7.90 -4.57
C LEU A 19 -2.10 -7.88 -6.08
N GLY A 20 -1.65 -6.84 -6.77
CA GLY A 20 -1.76 -6.72 -8.22
C GLY A 20 -1.04 -7.85 -8.96
N VAL A 21 0.15 -8.21 -8.53
CA VAL A 21 0.89 -9.36 -9.07
C VAL A 21 0.15 -10.66 -8.80
N THR A 22 -0.33 -10.89 -7.57
CA THR A 22 -1.10 -12.10 -7.24
C THR A 22 -2.34 -12.24 -8.11
N PHE A 23 -3.15 -11.20 -8.23
CA PHE A 23 -4.33 -11.23 -9.10
C PHE A 23 -3.96 -11.32 -10.58
N GLY A 24 -2.89 -10.65 -11.02
CA GLY A 24 -2.38 -10.75 -12.38
C GLY A 24 -2.00 -12.18 -12.76
N VAL A 25 -1.40 -12.94 -11.85
CA VAL A 25 -1.12 -14.37 -12.05
C VAL A 25 -2.42 -15.19 -12.09
N VAL A 26 -3.38 -14.92 -11.20
CA VAL A 26 -4.67 -15.63 -11.15
C VAL A 26 -5.48 -15.45 -12.44
N PHE A 27 -5.42 -14.27 -13.05
CA PHE A 27 -6.12 -13.96 -14.31
C PHE A 27 -5.28 -14.25 -15.56
N ASP A 28 -4.11 -14.87 -15.40
CA ASP A 28 -3.15 -15.14 -16.48
C ASP A 28 -2.77 -13.87 -17.27
N ASN A 29 -2.86 -12.72 -16.61
CA ASN A 29 -2.58 -11.40 -17.17
C ASN A 29 -1.89 -10.51 -16.14
N ILE A 30 -0.59 -10.73 -16.00
CA ILE A 30 0.28 -9.99 -15.08
C ILE A 30 0.32 -8.49 -15.44
N ALA A 31 0.23 -8.13 -16.73
CA ALA A 31 0.27 -6.73 -17.16
C ALA A 31 -0.91 -5.95 -16.58
N ILE A 32 -2.13 -6.49 -16.68
CA ILE A 32 -3.34 -5.87 -16.11
C ILE A 32 -3.25 -5.86 -14.57
N GLY A 33 -2.83 -6.98 -13.97
CA GLY A 33 -2.70 -7.09 -12.51
C GLY A 33 -1.74 -6.05 -11.91
N ILE A 34 -0.55 -5.88 -12.50
CA ILE A 34 0.43 -4.87 -12.06
C ILE A 34 -0.10 -3.45 -12.28
N SER A 35 -0.74 -3.19 -13.42
CA SER A 35 -1.27 -1.86 -13.74
C SER A 35 -2.33 -1.43 -12.72
N ILE A 36 -3.29 -2.32 -12.43
CA ILE A 36 -4.35 -2.07 -11.46
C ILE A 36 -3.76 -2.00 -10.04
N GLY A 37 -2.91 -2.95 -9.67
CA GLY A 37 -2.31 -3.00 -8.34
C GLY A 37 -1.44 -1.79 -8.01
N SER A 38 -0.61 -1.34 -8.96
CA SER A 38 0.22 -0.14 -8.80
C SER A 38 -0.63 1.12 -8.71
N GLY A 39 -1.68 1.24 -9.54
CA GLY A 39 -2.61 2.37 -9.50
C GLY A 39 -3.38 2.45 -8.17
N ILE A 40 -3.94 1.33 -7.71
CA ILE A 40 -4.65 1.25 -6.42
C ILE A 40 -3.68 1.51 -5.27
N GLY A 41 -2.51 0.86 -5.26
CA GLY A 41 -1.51 1.02 -4.21
C GLY A 41 -1.00 2.45 -4.07
N THR A 42 -0.74 3.12 -5.19
CA THR A 42 -0.36 4.55 -5.21
C THR A 42 -1.48 5.42 -4.67
N THR A 43 -2.72 5.19 -5.11
CA THR A 43 -3.88 5.97 -4.66
C THR A 43 -4.09 5.82 -3.15
N ILE A 44 -4.04 4.60 -2.63
CA ILE A 44 -4.16 4.31 -1.20
C ILE A 44 -2.99 4.92 -0.42
N GLY A 45 -1.76 4.76 -0.89
CA GLY A 45 -0.57 5.31 -0.23
C GLY A 45 -0.57 6.84 -0.16
N VAL A 46 -1.00 7.50 -1.24
CA VAL A 46 -1.16 8.96 -1.27
C VAL A 46 -2.32 9.40 -0.38
N ALA A 47 -3.47 8.72 -0.44
CA ALA A 47 -4.62 9.03 0.42
C ALA A 47 -4.24 8.90 1.91
N LEU A 48 -3.55 7.83 2.30
CA LEU A 48 -3.04 7.63 3.66
C LEU A 48 -2.03 8.70 4.08
N ALA A 49 -1.14 9.12 3.16
CA ALA A 49 -0.16 10.16 3.44
C ALA A 49 -0.81 11.54 3.63
N LEU A 50 -1.90 11.82 2.91
CA LEU A 50 -2.70 13.03 3.05
C LEU A 50 -3.54 13.01 4.32
N ILE A 51 -4.27 11.90 4.59
CA ILE A 51 -5.09 11.74 5.79
C ILE A 51 -4.23 11.81 7.05
N ASN A 52 -3.07 11.13 7.09
CA ASN A 52 -2.17 11.18 8.26
C ASN A 52 -1.47 12.53 8.45
N PHE A 53 -1.53 13.42 7.46
CA PHE A 53 -1.14 14.82 7.64
C PHE A 53 -2.28 15.69 8.17
N GLY A 54 -3.53 15.23 8.07
CA GLY A 54 -4.73 15.85 8.63
C GLY A 54 -5.13 15.32 10.00
N GLU A 55 -5.14 14.01 10.23
CA GLU A 55 -5.41 13.38 11.53
C GLU A 55 -4.68 12.04 11.66
N LYS A 56 -4.13 11.79 12.84
CA LYS A 56 -3.54 10.51 13.29
C LYS A 56 -4.51 9.36 12.99
N GLN A 57 -4.21 8.41 12.10
CA GLN A 57 -4.91 7.11 12.15
C GLN A 57 -3.96 5.93 11.91
N GLU A 58 -3.79 5.20 13.01
CA GLU A 58 -3.13 3.91 13.21
C GLU A 58 -3.71 2.81 12.30
N PHE A 59 -2.88 2.18 11.48
CA PHE A 59 -3.04 0.75 11.23
C PHE A 59 -1.94 0.02 11.98
N LYS A 60 -2.35 -0.53 13.13
CA LYS A 60 -1.54 -1.38 14.00
C LYS A 60 -1.00 -2.56 13.20
N GLU A 61 0.29 -2.55 12.91
CA GLU A 61 1.00 -3.80 12.73
C GLU A 61 0.86 -4.57 14.05
N LYS A 62 0.18 -5.71 13.97
CA LYS A 62 -0.17 -6.52 15.13
C LYS A 62 1.12 -6.83 15.88
N ARG A 63 1.14 -6.35 17.13
CA ARG A 63 2.03 -6.81 18.20
C ARG A 63 1.95 -8.34 18.29
N ASN A 64 2.96 -9.03 17.77
CA ASN A 64 3.32 -10.43 18.06
C ASN A 64 4.84 -10.50 17.89
N GLU A 65 5.66 -10.93 18.84
CA GLU A 65 5.43 -11.90 19.91
C GLU A 65 6.35 -11.56 21.09
N ARG A 66 5.86 -11.77 22.32
CA ARG A 66 6.66 -11.61 23.53
C ARG A 66 7.69 -12.74 23.59
N ILE A 67 8.99 -12.42 23.52
CA ILE A 67 10.06 -13.06 24.30
C ILE A 67 11.31 -12.19 24.26
#